data_AF-A0A2D9JSC9-F1
#
_entry.id   AF-A0A2D9JSC9-F1
#
_cell.length_a   1.000
_cell.length_b   1.000
_cell.length_c   1.000
_cell.angle_alpha   90.00
_cell.angle_beta   90.00
_cell.angle_gamma   90.00
#
_symmetry.space_group_name_H-M   'P 1'
#
loop_
_entity.id
_entity.type
_entity.pdbx_description
1 polymer ?
#
loop_
_entity_poly.entity_id
_entity_poly.type
_entity_poly.pdbx_seq_one_letter_code
_entity_poly.pdbx_strand_id
1 'polypeptide(L)'
;MPVNHKGGKQLGVIQVLNRRDGRFDARDDQRLRSVAAQAATALENARLFEDVLNLKNYDESILKSLSNGVITVDPELHVTKVNAAASRSLD
;
A
#
# COMPACT_ATOMS: atom_id res chain seq x y z
N MET A 1 8.61 20.50 -9.42
CA MET A 1 9.66 19.84 -8.64
C MET A 1 9.42 18.34 -8.63
N PRO A 2 10.40 17.52 -9.05
CA PRO A 2 10.20 16.08 -9.20
C PRO A 2 9.99 15.41 -7.83
N VAL A 3 9.12 14.41 -7.81
CA VAL A 3 8.91 13.49 -6.68
C VAL A 3 9.61 12.20 -7.06
N ASN A 4 10.75 11.90 -6.44
CA ASN A 4 11.57 10.76 -6.78
C ASN A 4 11.56 9.73 -5.66
N HIS A 5 11.45 8.46 -6.03
CA HIS A 5 11.65 7.35 -5.14
C HIS A 5 13.15 7.16 -4.82
N LYS A 6 13.46 6.46 -3.72
CA LYS A 6 14.85 6.24 -3.25
C LYS A 6 15.76 5.57 -4.28
N GLY A 7 15.20 4.78 -5.21
CA GLY A 7 15.92 4.16 -6.33
C GLY A 7 16.08 5.03 -7.60
N GLY A 8 15.82 6.34 -7.54
CA GLY A 8 15.99 7.25 -8.67
C GLY A 8 14.84 7.25 -9.70
N LYS A 9 13.82 6.40 -9.51
CA LYS A 9 12.59 6.43 -10.32
C LYS A 9 11.77 7.67 -9.99
N GLN A 10 11.43 8.46 -11.00
CA GLN A 10 10.49 9.57 -10.86
C GLN A 10 9.06 9.04 -10.71
N LEU A 11 8.40 9.41 -9.61
CA LEU A 11 7.00 9.09 -9.31
C LEU A 11 6.04 10.12 -9.87
N GLY A 12 6.50 11.37 -10.01
CA GLY A 12 5.67 12.46 -10.51
C GLY A 12 6.33 13.83 -10.32
N VAL A 13 5.51 14.88 -10.33
CA VAL A 13 5.93 16.26 -10.18
C VAL A 13 4.95 17.01 -9.28
N ILE A 14 5.45 17.79 -8.33
CA ILE A 14 4.67 18.76 -7.55
C ILE A 14 5.01 20.17 -8.05
N GLN A 15 3.99 20.99 -8.25
CA GLN A 15 4.14 22.38 -8.65
C GLN A 15 3.37 23.29 -7.70
N VAL A 16 3.97 24.45 -7.41
CA VAL A 16 3.30 25.53 -6.70
C VAL A 16 3.24 26.74 -7.64
N LEU A 17 2.08 27.36 -7.73
CA LEU A 17 1.76 28.44 -8.66
C LEU A 17 1.07 29.59 -7.91
N ASN A 18 0.89 30.73 -8.56
CA ASN A 18 0.04 31.83 -8.11
C ASN A 18 0.36 32.37 -6.71
N ARG A 19 1.64 32.58 -6.41
CA ARG A 19 2.04 33.28 -5.19
C ARG A 19 1.50 34.71 -5.19
N ARG A 20 0.88 35.12 -4.09
CA ARG A 20 0.31 36.47 -3.92
C ARG A 20 1.31 37.45 -3.29
N ASP A 21 2.20 36.96 -2.43
CA ASP A 21 3.14 37.80 -1.67
C ASP A 21 4.55 37.78 -2.28
N GLY A 22 4.70 38.33 -3.48
CA GLY A 22 5.98 38.47 -4.17
C GLY A 22 6.41 37.24 -4.98
N ARG A 23 7.73 37.07 -5.18
CA ARG A 23 8.32 35.97 -5.97
C ARG A 23 8.72 34.81 -5.06
N PHE A 24 8.73 33.60 -5.62
CA PHE A 24 9.32 32.44 -4.93
C PHE A 24 10.82 32.69 -4.69
N ASP A 25 11.26 32.37 -3.47
CA ASP A 25 12.65 32.45 -3.04
C ASP A 25 13.24 31.06 -2.79
N ALA A 26 14.52 31.00 -2.42
CA ALA A 26 15.22 29.76 -2.15
C ALA A 26 14.63 28.97 -0.95
N ARG A 27 13.97 29.65 -0.01
CA ARG A 27 13.32 28.97 1.12
C ARG A 27 12.06 28.26 0.66
N ASP A 28 11.34 28.80 -0.31
CA ASP A 28 10.18 28.11 -0.90
C ASP A 28 10.61 26.86 -1.66
N ASP A 29 11.69 26.96 -2.44
CA ASP A 29 12.28 25.80 -3.11
C ASP A 29 12.69 24.72 -2.10
N GLN A 30 13.38 25.10 -1.02
CA GLN A 30 13.78 24.16 0.04
C GLN A 30 12.57 23.51 0.74
N ARG A 31 11.52 24.28 1.01
CA ARG A 31 10.27 23.74 1.58
C ARG A 31 9.60 22.78 0.63
N LEU A 32 9.50 23.14 -0.64
CA LEU A 32 8.91 22.29 -1.67
C LEU A 32 9.70 20.98 -1.77
N ARG A 33 11.05 21.03 -1.74
CA ARG A 33 11.97 19.87 -1.67
C ARG A 33 11.61 18.91 -0.55
N SER A 34 11.44 19.43 0.66
CA SER A 34 11.03 18.61 1.81
C SER A 34 9.64 17.99 1.61
N VAL A 35 8.68 18.76 1.07
CA VAL A 35 7.33 18.25 0.79
C VAL A 35 7.36 17.12 -0.25
N ALA A 36 8.12 17.24 -1.34
CA ALA A 36 8.20 16.14 -2.32
C ALA A 36 8.91 14.91 -1.76
N ALA A 37 9.92 15.06 -0.89
CA ALA A 37 10.56 13.91 -0.25
C ALA A 37 9.56 13.15 0.66
N GLN A 38 8.73 13.88 1.40
CA GLN A 38 7.65 13.28 2.20
C GLN A 38 6.59 12.64 1.30
N ALA A 39 6.16 13.31 0.23
CA ALA A 39 5.21 12.76 -0.72
C ALA A 39 5.72 11.47 -1.38
N ALA A 40 7.00 11.42 -1.75
CA ALA A 40 7.62 10.21 -2.30
C ALA A 40 7.52 9.03 -1.32
N THR A 41 7.84 9.27 -0.05
CA THR A 41 7.76 8.25 1.00
C THR A 41 6.32 7.79 1.24
N ALA A 42 5.36 8.72 1.28
CA ALA A 42 3.96 8.40 1.48
C ALA A 42 3.36 7.60 0.31
N LEU A 43 3.68 7.98 -0.94
CA LEU A 43 3.25 7.26 -2.14
C LEU A 43 3.81 5.84 -2.19
N GLU A 44 5.07 5.65 -1.80
CA GLU A 44 5.68 4.33 -1.70
C GLU A 44 5.00 3.46 -0.65
N ASN A 45 4.73 3.99 0.55
CA ASN A 45 4.02 3.26 1.60
C ASN A 45 2.60 2.88 1.17
N ALA A 46 1.88 3.80 0.52
CA ALA A 46 0.54 3.53 0.00
C ALA A 46 0.57 2.40 -1.05
N ARG A 47 1.56 2.41 -1.95
CA ARG A 47 1.74 1.37 -2.95
C ARG A 47 2.06 0.01 -2.33
N LEU A 48 3.00 -0.04 -1.38
CA LEU A 48 3.34 -1.27 -0.66
C LEU A 48 2.14 -1.83 0.10
N PHE A 49 1.36 -0.96 0.74
CA PHE A 49 0.14 -1.37 1.45
C PHE A 49 -0.91 -1.93 0.50
N GLU A 50 -1.13 -1.29 -0.66
CA GLU A 50 -2.02 -1.77 -1.70
C GLU A 50 -1.58 -3.17 -2.21
N ASP A 51 -0.28 -3.37 -2.44
CA ASP A 51 0.25 -4.67 -2.87
C ASP A 51 0.01 -5.78 -1.82
N VAL A 52 0.18 -5.47 -0.53
CA VAL A 52 -0.14 -6.40 0.58
C VAL A 52 -1.63 -6.73 0.62
N LEU A 53 -2.52 -5.74 0.45
CA LEU A 53 -3.96 -5.97 0.42
C LEU A 53 -4.38 -6.82 -0.78
N ASN A 54 -3.81 -6.57 -1.95
CA ASN A 54 -4.09 -7.34 -3.15
C ASN A 54 -3.68 -8.81 -2.98
N LEU A 55 -2.50 -9.07 -2.40
CA LEU A 55 -2.07 -10.43 -2.09
C LEU A 55 -3.04 -11.14 -1.13
N LYS A 56 -3.43 -10.47 -0.04
CA LYS A 56 -4.40 -11.03 0.92
C LYS A 56 -5.75 -11.35 0.26
N ASN A 57 -6.26 -10.45 -0.58
CA ASN A 57 -7.52 -10.64 -1.28
C ASN A 57 -7.46 -11.80 -2.28
N TYR A 58 -6.32 -11.97 -2.94
CA TYR A 58 -6.07 -13.10 -3.84
C TYR A 58 -6.06 -14.43 -3.07
N ASP A 59 -5.34 -14.51 -1.95
CA ASP A 59 -5.31 -15.69 -1.08
C ASP A 59 -6.71 -16.08 -0.59
N GLU A 60 -7.49 -15.09 -0.12
CA GLU A 60 -8.87 -15.33 0.30
C GLU A 60 -9.76 -15.80 -0.85
N SER A 61 -9.58 -15.24 -2.04
CA SER A 61 -10.37 -15.61 -3.22
C SER A 61 -10.08 -17.05 -3.66
N ILE A 62 -8.82 -17.49 -3.58
CA ILE A 62 -8.46 -18.89 -3.81
C ILE A 62 -9.12 -19.79 -2.78
N LEU A 63 -9.01 -19.48 -1.48
CA LEU A 63 -9.59 -20.31 -0.43
C LEU A 63 -11.12 -20.40 -0.55
N LYS A 64 -11.78 -19.33 -1.01
CA LYS A 64 -13.23 -19.28 -1.26
C LYS A 64 -13.67 -20.05 -2.50
N SER A 65 -12.83 -20.13 -3.55
CA SER A 65 -13.18 -20.84 -4.79
C SER A 65 -12.97 -22.36 -4.69
N LEU A 66 -12.16 -22.82 -3.73
CA LEU A 66 -11.97 -24.25 -3.47
C LEU A 66 -13.27 -24.91 -2.98
N SER A 67 -13.68 -25.95 -3.69
CA SER A 67 -14.83 -26.80 -3.33
C SER A 67 -14.60 -27.63 -2.07
N ASN A 68 -13.33 -27.95 -1.78
CA ASN A 68 -12.93 -28.78 -0.64
C ASN A 68 -12.77 -27.93 0.63
N GLY A 69 -13.08 -28.54 1.77
CA GLY A 69 -12.81 -27.94 3.07
C GLY A 69 -11.32 -27.81 3.35
N VAL A 70 -10.87 -26.61 3.70
CA VAL A 70 -9.49 -26.31 4.12
C VAL A 70 -9.52 -25.72 5.51
N ILE A 71 -8.77 -26.34 6.42
CA ILE A 71 -8.53 -25.88 7.79
C ILE A 71 -7.02 -25.82 7.98
N THR A 72 -6.52 -24.69 8.47
CA THR A 72 -5.12 -24.54 8.86
C THR A 72 -5.04 -24.40 10.37
N VAL A 73 -4.07 -25.06 10.99
CA VAL A 73 -3.80 -25.01 12.42
C VAL A 73 -2.38 -24.53 12.69
N ASP A 74 -2.16 -23.92 13.86
CA ASP A 74 -0.81 -23.65 14.37
C ASP A 74 -0.17 -24.94 14.96
N PRO A 75 1.12 -24.91 15.37
CA PRO A 75 1.78 -26.06 15.99
C PRO A 75 1.10 -26.56 17.28
N GLU A 76 0.34 -25.71 17.96
CA GLU A 76 -0.43 -25.98 19.16
C GLU A 76 -1.85 -26.51 18.87
N LEU A 77 -2.19 -26.77 17.61
CA LEU A 77 -3.48 -27.25 17.11
C LEU A 77 -4.65 -26.26 17.21
N HIS A 78 -4.40 -24.96 17.39
CA HIS A 78 -5.43 -23.95 17.27
C HIS A 78 -5.73 -23.67 15.80
N VAL A 79 -7.02 -23.62 15.47
CA VAL A 79 -7.51 -23.27 14.13
C VAL A 79 -7.18 -21.81 13.82
N THR A 80 -6.38 -21.58 12.77
CA THR A 80 -5.96 -20.24 12.33
C THR A 80 -6.72 -19.75 11.09
N LYS A 81 -7.17 -20.68 10.22
CA LYS A 81 -8.00 -20.37 9.04
C LYS A 81 -8.96 -21.52 8.76
N VAL A 82 -10.17 -21.18 8.31
CA VAL A 82 -11.20 -22.12 7.83
C VAL A 82 -11.84 -21.51 6.59
N ASN A 83 -11.98 -22.29 5.52
CA ASN A 83 -12.71 -21.83 4.34
C ASN A 83 -14.21 -22.17 4.41
N ALA A 84 -15.01 -21.53 3.56
CA ALA A 84 -16.47 -21.68 3.59
C ALA A 84 -16.95 -23.12 3.31
N ALA A 85 -16.20 -23.89 2.52
CA ALA A 85 -16.51 -25.30 2.28
C ALA A 85 -16.35 -26.15 3.56
N ALA A 86 -15.29 -25.95 4.32
CA ALA A 86 -15.08 -26.64 5.60
C ALA A 86 -16.16 -26.27 6.62
N SER A 87 -16.53 -24.99 6.72
CA SER A 87 -17.62 -24.56 7.62
C SER A 87 -18.95 -25.25 7.28
N ARG A 88 -19.31 -25.34 5.99
CA ARG A 88 -20.56 -26.00 5.56
C ARG A 88 -20.59 -27.51 5.81
N SER A 89 -19.42 -28.16 5.86
CA SER A 89 -19.33 -29.59 6.13
C SER A 89 -19.35 -29.92 7.63
N LEU A 90 -19.25 -28.91 8.50
CA LEU A 90 -19.28 -29.04 9.96
C LEU A 90 -20.64 -28.70 10.58
N ASP A 91 -21.59 -28.19 9.77
CA ASP A 91 -23.01 -28.08 10.09
C ASP A 91 -23.77 -29.39 9.77
#